data_AF-A0A9P7W5V6-F1
#
_entry.id   AF-A0A9P7W5V6-F1
#
_cell.length_a   1.000
_cell.length_b   1.000
_cell.length_c   1.000
_cell.angle_alpha   90.00
_cell.angle_beta   90.00
_cell.angle_gamma   90.00
#
_symmetry.space_group_name_H-M   'P 1'
#
loop_
_entity.id
_entity.type
_entity.pdbx_description
1 polymer ?
#
loop_
_entity_poly.entity_id
_entity_poly.type
_entity_poly.pdbx_seq_one_letter_code
_entity_poly.pdbx_strand_id
1 'polypeptide(L)' 'MPSTKPPNPWLFAAVSVSSLLTFYLILKHREKSYPLSQQPRQADHPLVPPFNRKDSDS' A
#
# COMPACT_ATOMS: atom_id res chain seq x y z
N MET A 1 -26.11 36.01 -9.22
CA MET A 1 -24.90 36.22 -8.40
C MET A 1 -24.39 34.87 -7.95
N PRO A 2 -23.11 34.51 -8.18
CA PRO A 2 -22.58 33.22 -7.75
C PRO A 2 -22.59 33.12 -6.22
N SER A 3 -23.02 31.98 -5.69
CA SER A 3 -23.08 31.75 -4.24
C SER A 3 -21.67 31.51 -3.71
N THR A 4 -21.15 32.47 -2.94
CA THR A 4 -19.85 32.41 -2.24
C THR A 4 -19.97 31.66 -0.91
N LYS A 5 -20.58 30.48 -0.91
CA LYS A 5 -20.58 29.63 0.29
C LYS A 5 -19.21 28.96 0.43
N PRO A 6 -18.55 29.07 1.59
CA PRO A 6 -17.27 28.41 1.80
C PRO A 6 -17.43 26.90 1.70
N PRO A 7 -16.42 26.18 1.17
CA PRO A 7 -16.46 24.74 1.06
C PRO A 7 -16.57 24.10 2.46
N ASN A 8 -17.33 23.01 2.56
CA ASN A 8 -17.51 22.31 3.82
C ASN A 8 -16.20 21.62 4.25
N PRO A 9 -15.55 22.02 5.37
CA PRO A 9 -14.28 21.47 5.80
C PRO A 9 -14.36 19.97 6.15
N TRP A 10 -15.53 19.50 6.57
CA TRP A 10 -15.75 18.09 6.87
C TRP A 10 -15.65 17.20 5.63
N LEU A 11 -16.02 17.73 4.47
CA LEU A 11 -15.95 16.99 3.22
C LEU A 11 -14.49 16.76 2.83
N PHE A 12 -13.63 17.77 3.02
CA PHE A 12 -12.20 17.62 2.84
C PHE A 12 -11.62 16.58 3.81
N ALA A 13 -11.93 16.70 5.10
CA ALA A 13 -11.45 15.76 6.11
C ALA A 13 -11.90 14.32 5.82
N ALA A 14 -13.17 14.12 5.42
CA ALA A 14 -13.70 12.81 5.09
C ALA A 14 -12.98 12.17 3.90
N VAL A 15 -12.69 12.95 2.85
CA VAL A 15 -11.94 12.47 1.66
C VAL A 15 -10.49 12.13 2.03
N SER A 16 -9.85 12.94 2.86
CA SER A 16 -8.48 12.65 3.32
C SER A 16 -8.43 11.36 4.15
N VAL A 17 -9.34 11.20 5.10
CA VAL A 17 -9.40 10.00 5.96
C VAL A 17 -9.73 8.75 5.14
N SER A 18 -10.69 8.84 4.21
CA SER A 18 -11.05 7.69 3.37
C SER A 18 -9.91 7.24 2.46
N SER A 19 -9.14 8.19 1.91
CA SER A 19 -7.95 7.90 1.10
C SER A 19 -6.88 7.16 1.91
N LEU A 20 -6.55 7.68 3.10
CA LEU A 20 -5.56 7.08 3.99
C LEU A 20 -5.99 5.68 4.47
N LEU A 21 -7.28 5.52 4.81
CA LEU A 21 -7.83 4.24 5.23
C LEU A 21 -7.77 3.19 4.12
N THR A 22 -8.14 3.60 2.90
CA THR A 22 -8.09 2.70 1.73
C THR A 22 -6.65 2.24 1.46
N PHE A 23 -5.70 3.17 1.49
CA PHE A 23 -4.29 2.84 1.33
C PHE A 23 -3.78 1.90 2.43
N TYR A 24 -4.14 2.15 3.69
CA TYR A 24 -3.79 1.29 4.82
C TYR A 24 -4.33 -0.14 4.65
N LEU A 25 -5.60 -0.28 4.24
CA LEU A 25 -6.20 -1.60 4.00
C LEU A 25 -5.51 -2.34 2.86
N ILE A 26 -5.12 -1.65 1.79
CA ILE A 26 -4.36 -2.23 0.68
C ILE A 26 -2.99 -2.73 1.17
N LEU A 27 -2.27 -1.94 1.97
CA LEU A 27 -0.98 -2.35 2.55
C LEU A 27 -1.14 -3.60 3.41
N LYS A 28 -2.09 -3.60 4.35
CA LYS A 28 -2.40 -4.75 5.19
C LYS A 28 -2.77 -5.99 4.38
N HIS A 29 -3.53 -5.81 3.31
CA HIS A 29 -3.88 -6.92 2.42
C HIS A 29 -2.64 -7.46 1.70
N ARG A 30 -1.74 -6.60 1.23
CA ARG A 30 -0.49 -7.02 0.58
C ARG A 30 0.45 -7.74 1.55
N GLU A 31 0.57 -7.28 2.79
CA GLU A 31 1.36 -7.96 3.82
C GLU A 31 0.86 -9.39 4.07
N LYS A 32 -0.46 -9.58 4.08
CA LYS A 32 -1.07 -10.91 4.28
C LYS A 32 -0.98 -11.81 3.04
N SER A 33 -1.21 -11.25 1.85
CA SER A 33 -1.33 -12.03 0.61
C SER A 33 0.02 -12.27 -0.10
N TYR A 34 1.02 -11.42 0.14
CA TYR A 34 2.31 -11.46 -0.58
C TYR A 34 3.49 -11.35 0.39
N PRO A 35 3.76 -12.37 1.22
CA PRO A 35 4.94 -12.40 2.11
C PRO A 35 6.26 -12.30 1.33
N LEU A 36 6.30 -12.69 0.04
CA LEU A 36 7.47 -12.50 -0.84
C LEU A 36 7.87 -11.03 -1.03
N SER A 37 6.95 -10.08 -0.83
CA SER A 37 7.29 -8.65 -0.92
C SER A 37 8.16 -8.15 0.24
N GLN A 38 8.23 -8.91 1.34
CA GLN A 38 9.12 -8.67 2.48
C GLN A 38 10.47 -9.38 2.36
N GLN A 39 10.65 -10.26 1.36
CA GLN A 39 11.93 -10.93 1.17
C GLN A 39 12.94 -9.98 0.51
N PRO A 40 14.22 -10.02 0.94
CA PRO A 40 15.28 -9.23 0.31
C PRO A 40 15.35 -9.59 -1.18
N ARG A 41 15.19 -8.59 -2.04
CA ARG A 41 15.27 -8.81 -3.48
C ARG A 41 16.72 -8.95 -3.88
N GLN A 42 16.98 -9.73 -4.91
CA GLN A 42 18.31 -9.76 -5.51
C GLN A 42 18.79 -8.39 -6.00
N ALA A 43 17.85 -7.49 -6.32
CA ALA A 43 18.15 -6.12 -6.71
C ALA A 43 18.70 -5.26 -5.56
N ASP A 44 18.50 -5.66 -4.30
CA ASP A 44 18.88 -4.87 -3.13
C ASP A 44 20.36 -5.05 -2.76
N HIS A 45 20.96 -6.20 -3.10
CA HIS A 45 22.37 -6.46 -2.79
C HIS A 45 22.98 -7.52 -3.73
N PRO A 46 24.21 -7.30 -4.25
CA PRO A 46 24.84 -8.17 -5.25
C PRO A 46 25.15 -9.60 -4.77
N LEU A 47 25.09 -9.86 -3.46
CA LEU A 47 25.34 -11.18 -2.86
C LEU A 47 24.07 -11.94 -2.46
N VAL A 48 22.87 -11.45 -2.80
CA VAL A 48 21.63 -12.18 -2.50
C VAL A 48 21.47 -13.32 -3.50
N PRO A 49 21.42 -14.59 -3.04
CA PRO A 49 21.30 -15.73 -3.93
C PRO A 49 19.98 -15.71 -4.71
N PRO A 50 19.94 -16.32 -5.90
CA PRO A 50 18.72 -16.40 -6.71
C PRO A 50 17.59 -17.09 -5.99
N PHE A 51 16.43 -16.43 -5.98
CA PHE A 51 15.21 -17.00 -5.42
C PHE A 51 14.70 -18.13 -6.32
N ASN A 52 14.75 -19.36 -5.82
CA ASN A 52 14.26 -20.52 -6.55
C ASN A 52 12.78 -20.75 -6.20
N ARG A 53 11.86 -20.52 -7.15
CA ARG A 53 10.39 -20.63 -6.95
C ARG A 53 9.90 -22.02 -6.52
N LYS A 54 10.76 -23.04 -6.48
CA LYS A 54 10.41 -24.40 -6.07
C LYS A 54 10.23 -24.55 -4.55
N ASP A 55 10.79 -23.66 -3.74
CA ASP A 55 10.81 -23.81 -2.28
C ASP A 55 9.54 -23.26 -1.61
N SER A 56 8.65 -22.61 -2.36
CA SER A 56 7.41 -22.00 -1.85
C SER A 56 6.16 -22.90 -1.91
N ASP A 57 6.27 -24.10 -2.49
CA ASP A 57 5.16 -25.06 -2.67
C ASP A 57 5.34 -26.36 -1.83
N SER A 58 6.22 -26.37 -0.81
CA SER A 58 6.51 -27.55 0.03
C SER A 58 6.04 -27.40 1.47
#